data_AF-A0A9E4BV80-F1
#
_entry.id   AF-A0A9E4BV80-F1
#
_cell.length_a   1.000
_cell.length_b   1.000
_cell.length_c   1.000
_cell.angle_alpha   90.00
_cell.angle_beta   90.00
_cell.angle_gamma   90.00
#
_symmetry.space_group_name_H-M   'P 1'
#
loop_
_entity.id
_entity.type
_entity.pdbx_description
1 polymer ?
#
loop_
_entity_poly.entity_id
_entity_poly.type
_entity_poly.pdbx_seq_one_letter_code
_entity_poly.pdbx_strand_id
1 'polypeptide(L)' 'DRIEIRGFGVLGIKPTKPKPAARNPRTGEIVYVPARRKSYFKAGVLIKKALHEPLDE' A
#
# COMPACT_ATOMS: atom_id res chain seq x y z
N ASP A 1 13.55 -6.95 6.32
CA ASP A 1 12.69 -7.23 7.49
C ASP A 1 11.22 -7.08 7.12
N ARG A 2 10.40 -8.05 7.54
CA ARG A 2 8.93 -8.03 7.41
C ARG A 2 8.33 -8.34 8.78
N ILE A 3 7.16 -7.77 9.07
CA ILE A 3 6.38 -8.09 10.26
C ILE A 3 5.22 -8.97 9.80
N GLU A 4 5.12 -10.16 10.39
CA GLU A 4 4.09 -11.15 10.06
C GLU A 4 3.24 -11.43 11.30
N ILE A 5 1.95 -11.17 11.20
CA ILE A 5 0.97 -11.42 12.24
C ILE A 5 -0.02 -12.45 11.69
N ARG A 6 0.07 -13.70 12.17
CA ARG A 6 -0.76 -14.80 11.66
C ARG A 6 -2.25 -14.50 11.84
N GLY A 7 -3.05 -14.84 10.84
CA GLY A 7 -4.47 -14.50 10.78
C GLY A 7 -4.75 -13.05 10.33
N PHE A 8 -3.94 -12.08 10.74
CA PHE A 8 -4.10 -10.66 10.41
C PHE A 8 -3.47 -10.27 9.06
N GLY A 9 -2.18 -10.53 8.86
CA GLY A 9 -1.49 -10.19 7.62
C GLY A 9 0.01 -9.91 7.77
N VAL A 10 0.60 -9.36 6.70
CA VAL A 10 2.03 -9.08 6.59
C VAL A 10 2.26 -7.61 6.28
N LEU A 11 3.07 -6.94 7.09
CA LEU A 11 3.64 -5.63 6.77
C LEU A 11 5.05 -5.83 6.22
N GLY A 12 5.35 -5.19 5.10
CA GLY A 12 6.66 -5.26 4.49
C GLY A 12 7.06 -3.95 3.83
N ILE A 13 8.30 -3.90 3.36
CA ILE A 13 8.84 -2.75 2.62
C ILE A 13 9.24 -3.23 1.22
N LYS A 14 8.78 -2.54 0.18
CA LYS A 14 9.17 -2.81 -1.21
C LYS A 14 9.81 -1.59 -1.87
N PRO A 15 10.83 -1.76 -2.72
CA PRO A 15 11.33 -0.67 -3.55
C PRO A 15 10.25 -0.28 -4.57
N THR A 16 10.22 1.00 -4.92
CA THR A 16 9.35 1.52 -5.97
C THR A 16 10.19 2.23 -7.02
N LYS A 17 9.80 2.02 -8.29
CA LYS A 17 10.45 2.66 -9.44
C LYS A 17 10.26 4.19 -9.37
N PRO A 18 11.22 4.97 -9.86
CA PRO A 18 11.03 6.40 -10.01
C PRO A 18 9.85 6.68 -10.95
N LYS A 19 9.17 7.81 -10.76
CA LYS A 19 8.15 8.30 -11.68
C LYS A 19 8.68 9.55 -12.36
N PRO A 20 9.20 9.44 -13.59
CA PRO A 20 9.82 10.57 -14.26
C PRO A 20 8.82 11.66 -14.66
N ALA A 21 7.57 11.27 -14.90
CA ALA A 21 6.49 12.19 -15.24
C ALA A 21 5.30 12.05 -14.28
N ALA A 22 5.51 12.32 -12.99
CA ALA A 22 4.39 12.43 -12.04
C ALA A 22 3.73 13.80 -12.19
N ARG A 23 2.43 13.90 -11.87
CA ARG A 23 1.69 15.16 -11.98
C ARG A 23 1.50 15.79 -10.60
N ASN A 24 1.78 17.08 -10.46
CA ASN A 24 1.41 17.83 -9.27
C ASN A 24 -0.13 18.01 -9.27
N PRO A 25 -0.88 17.47 -8.29
CA PRO A 25 -2.34 17.55 -8.29
C PRO A 25 -2.87 18.98 -8.08
N ARG A 26 -2.05 19.92 -7.57
CA ARG A 26 -2.45 21.32 -7.38
C ARG A 26 -2.25 22.17 -8.64
N THR A 27 -1.12 22.02 -9.34
CA THR A 27 -0.75 22.88 -10.49
C THR A 27 -0.86 22.19 -11.84
N GLY A 28 -0.91 20.86 -11.87
CA GLY A 28 -0.94 20.06 -13.08
C GLY A 28 0.41 19.87 -13.77
N GLU A 29 1.47 20.48 -13.27
CA GLU A 29 2.83 20.39 -13.82
C GLU A 29 3.42 18.99 -13.67
N ILE A 30 4.37 18.66 -14.56
CA ILE A 30 5.11 17.40 -14.52
C ILE A 30 6.29 17.55 -13.56
N VAL A 31 6.40 16.64 -12.60
CA VAL A 31 7.46 16.59 -11.59
C VAL A 31 8.10 15.21 -11.57
N TYR A 32 9.42 15.19 -11.37
CA TYR A 32 10.18 13.95 -11.17
C TYR A 32 10.02 13.46 -9.73
N VAL A 33 9.67 12.18 -9.56
CA VAL A 33 9.64 11.53 -8.24
C VAL A 33 10.70 10.43 -8.19
N PRO A 34 11.70 10.51 -7.29
CA PRO A 34 12.77 9.54 -7.22
C PRO A 34 12.28 8.17 -6.75
N ALA A 35 13.11 7.15 -6.99
CA ALA A 35 12.94 5.83 -6.42
C ALA A 35 12.95 5.91 -4.89
N ARG A 36 12.04 5.18 -4.25
CA ARG A 36 11.99 5.10 -2.79
C ARG A 36 11.44 3.78 -2.31
N ARG A 37 11.63 3.49 -1.02
CA ARG A 37 11.00 2.36 -0.34
C ARG A 37 9.60 2.76 0.11
N LYS A 38 8.61 1.87 -0.06
CA LYS A 38 7.25 2.05 0.47
C LYS A 38 6.87 0.86 1.34
N SER A 39 6.19 1.15 2.44
CA SER A 39 5.50 0.12 3.20
C SER A 39 4.32 -0.44 2.38
N TYR A 40 4.01 -1.70 2.60
CA TYR A 40 2.81 -2.34 2.08
C TYR A 40 2.25 -3.27 3.15
N PHE A 41 0.94 -3.49 3.08
CA PHE A 41 0.23 -4.49 3.87
C PHE A 41 -0.37 -5.54 2.94
N LYS A 42 -0.20 -6.81 3.28
CA LYS A 42 -0.89 -7.93 2.65
C LYS A 42 -1.85 -8.52 3.69
N ALA A 43 -3.15 -8.32 3.48
CA ALA A 43 -4.19 -8.84 4.36
C ALA A 43 -4.13 -10.38 4.44
N GLY A 44 -4.24 -10.89 5.65
CA GLY A 44 -4.40 -12.32 5.95
C GLY A 44 -5.83 -12.80 5.66
N VAL A 45 -6.03 -14.12 5.71
CA VAL A 45 -7.32 -14.73 5.37
C VAL A 45 -8.43 -14.31 6.34
N LEU A 46 -8.15 -14.22 7.65
CA LEU A 46 -9.17 -13.91 8.65
C LEU A 46 -9.66 -12.47 8.54
N ILE A 47 -8.75 -11.49 8.49
CA ILE A 47 -9.14 -10.08 8.32
C ILE A 47 -9.85 -9.86 6.99
N LYS A 48 -9.40 -10.53 5.92
CA LYS A 48 -10.04 -10.41 4.61
C LYS A 48 -11.47 -10.92 4.67
N LYS A 49 -11.74 -12.06 5.31
CA LYS A 49 -13.10 -12.60 5.46
C LYS A 49 -13.98 -11.65 6.28
N ALA A 50 -13.51 -11.26 7.47
CA ALA A 50 -14.26 -10.38 8.37
C ALA A 50 -14.64 -9.04 7.71
N LEU A 51 -13.76 -8.46 6.88
CA LEU A 51 -14.04 -7.19 6.20
C LEU A 51 -14.94 -7.32 4.95
N HIS A 52 -15.22 -8.53 4.45
CA HIS A 52 -16.19 -8.73 3.35
C HIS A 52 -17.60 -9.04 3.87
N GLU A 53 -17.78 -9.24 5.17
CA GLU A 53 -19.09 -9.37 5.78
C GLU A 53 -19.74 -7.98 5.84
N PRO A 54 -20.94 -7.78 5.25
CA PRO A 54 -21.68 -6.54 5.39
C PRO A 54 -21.99 -6.28 6.85
N LEU A 55 -21.99 -5.01 7.25
CA LEU A 55 -22.54 -4.63 8.54
C LEU A 55 -24.07 -4.73 8.44
N ASP A 56 -24.70 -5.36 9.43
CA ASP A 56 -26.13 -5.24 9.60
C ASP A 56 -26.42 -3.76 9.95
N GLU A 57 -27.24 -3.10 9.14
CA GLU A 57 -27.69 -1.72 9.38
C GLU A 57 -28.60 -1.61 10.62
#